data_AF-A0A3N5ZKH4-F1
#
_entry.id   AF-A0A3N5ZKH4-F1
#
_cell.length_a   1.000
_cell.length_b   1.000
_cell.length_c   1.000
_cell.angle_alpha   90.00
_cell.angle_beta   90.00
_cell.angle_gamma   90.00
#
_symmetry.space_group_name_H-M   'P 1'
#
loop_
_entity.id
_entity.type
_entity.pdbx_description
1 polymer ?
#
loop_
_entity_poly.entity_id
_entity_poly.type
_entity_poly.pdbx_seq_one_letter_code
_entity_poly.pdbx_strand_id
1 'polypeptide(L)' 'MGQLKVLLLEDLESDAELIKRQIAKGGLAFDARVVDNRTDFLRELNDWRPDVILADYCLPTFDGLAAL' A
#
# COMPACT_ATOMS: atom_id res chain seq x y z
N MET A 1 -21.85 1.46 1.15
CA MET A 1 -20.74 0.65 1.69
C MET A 1 -19.46 1.30 1.21
N GLY A 2 -18.56 1.70 2.11
CA GLY A 2 -17.30 2.34 1.72
C GLY A 2 -16.31 1.29 1.18
N GLN A 3 -15.52 1.67 0.19
CA GLN A 3 -14.43 0.85 -0.35
C GLN A 3 -13.18 1.10 0.50
N LEU A 4 -12.52 0.04 0.97
CA LEU A 4 -11.31 0.12 1.79
C LEU A 4 -10.17 0.76 0.99
N LYS A 5 -9.57 1.84 1.46
CA LYS A 5 -8.42 2.45 0.81
C LYS A 5 -7.12 1.84 1.34
N VAL A 6 -6.42 1.14 0.47
CA VAL A 6 -5.15 0.46 0.79
C VAL A 6 -3.99 1.18 0.10
N LEU A 7 -3.05 1.69 0.89
CA LEU A 7 -1.79 2.22 0.35
C LEU A 7 -0.72 1.13 0.44
N LEU A 8 -0.19 0.71 -0.70
CA LEU A 8 0.89 -0.27 -0.79
C LEU A 8 2.21 0.48 -1.01
N LEU A 9 3.18 0.23 -0.14
CA LEU A 9 4.56 0.64 -0.34
C LEU A 9 5.34 -0.57 -0.83
N GLU A 10 5.56 -0.64 -2.15
CA GLU A 10 6.06 -1.81 -2.88
C GLU A 10 6.74 -1.35 -4.18
N ASP A 11 7.94 -1.85 -4.47
CA ASP A 11 8.70 -1.51 -5.68
C ASP A 11 8.52 -2.55 -6.81
N LEU A 12 8.05 -3.75 -6.49
CA LEU A 12 7.75 -4.79 -7.46
C LEU A 12 6.27 -4.82 -7.82
N GLU A 13 5.95 -4.45 -9.07
CA GLU A 13 4.58 -4.48 -9.59
C GLU A 13 3.94 -5.87 -9.47
N SER A 14 4.73 -6.95 -9.64
CA SER A 14 4.27 -8.33 -9.45
C SER A 14 3.72 -8.60 -8.05
N ASP A 15 4.35 -8.03 -7.05
CA ASP A 15 4.06 -8.28 -5.64
C ASP A 15 2.84 -7.46 -5.23
N ALA A 16 2.77 -6.21 -5.69
CA ALA A 16 1.58 -5.38 -5.57
C ALA A 16 0.33 -6.05 -6.18
N GLU A 17 0.46 -6.64 -7.37
CA GLU A 17 -0.65 -7.36 -8.01
C GLU A 17 -1.04 -8.64 -7.25
N LEU A 18 -0.07 -9.35 -6.68
CA LEU A 18 -0.35 -10.53 -5.85
C LEU A 18 -1.11 -10.14 -4.58
N ILE A 19 -0.72 -9.05 -3.92
CA ILE A 19 -1.40 -8.50 -2.74
C ILE A 19 -2.84 -8.11 -3.10
N LYS A 20 -3.04 -7.32 -4.16
CA LYS A 20 -4.39 -6.91 -4.62
C LYS A 20 -5.28 -8.12 -4.90
N ARG A 21 -4.76 -9.14 -5.59
CA ARG A 21 -5.50 -10.38 -5.86
C ARG A 21 -5.89 -11.11 -4.58
N GLN A 22 -5.02 -11.11 -3.58
CA GLN A 22 -5.30 -11.78 -2.31
C GLN A 22 -6.38 -11.05 -1.49
N ILE A 23 -6.35 -9.71 -1.47
CA ILE A 23 -7.41 -8.89 -0.84
C ILE A 23 -8.74 -9.13 -1.57
N ALA A 24 -8.74 -9.14 -2.90
CA ALA A 24 -9.94 -9.40 -3.70
C ALA A 24 -10.53 -10.79 -3.43
N LYS A 25 -9.69 -11.82 -3.30
CA LYS A 25 -10.13 -13.18 -2.93
C LYS A 25 -10.78 -13.24 -1.54
N GLY A 26 -10.41 -12.33 -0.64
CA GLY A 26 -11.04 -12.18 0.67
C GLY A 26 -12.46 -11.58 0.62
N GLY A 27 -12.95 -11.18 -0.56
CA GLY A 27 -14.28 -10.60 -0.75
C GLY A 27 -14.40 -9.14 -0.30
N LEU A 28 -13.26 -8.47 -0.08
CA LEU A 28 -13.22 -7.06 0.31
C LEU A 28 -13.32 -6.16 -0.93
N ALA A 29 -14.19 -5.16 -0.87
CA ALA A 29 -14.17 -4.06 -1.83
C ALA A 29 -13.09 -3.06 -1.38
N PHE A 30 -12.05 -2.89 -2.19
CA PHE A 30 -10.92 -2.01 -1.87
C PHE A 30 -10.45 -1.21 -3.09
N ASP A 31 -9.90 -0.02 -2.85
CA ASP A 31 -9.16 0.79 -3.80
C ASP A 31 -7.70 0.77 -3.34
N ALA A 32 -6.76 0.60 -4.26
CA ALA A 32 -5.36 0.43 -3.94
C ALA A 32 -4.50 1.43 -4.71
N ARG A 33 -3.66 2.15 -3.97
CA ARG A 33 -2.56 2.95 -4.55
C ARG A 33 -1.24 2.28 -4.21
N VAL A 34 -0.36 2.22 -5.19
CA VAL A 34 0.99 1.67 -5.04
C VAL A 34 1.97 2.82 -5.18
N VAL A 35 2.92 2.90 -4.25
CA VAL A 35 4.02 3.86 -4.24
C VAL A 35 5.31 3.10 -3.93
N ASP A 36 6.42 3.52 -4.49
CA ASP A 36 7.73 2.87 -4.33
C ASP A 36 8.74 3.77 -3.59
N ASN A 37 8.34 4.98 -3.21
CA ASN A 37 9.21 5.98 -2.62
C ASN A 37 8.55 6.75 -1.47
N ARG A 38 9.39 7.29 -0.58
CA ARG A 38 8.96 8.01 0.63
C ARG A 38 8.14 9.26 0.33
N THR A 39 8.48 10.00 -0.72
CA THR A 39 7.82 11.28 -1.03
C THR A 39 6.38 11.05 -1.42
N ASP A 40 6.15 10.08 -2.31
CA ASP A 40 4.82 9.71 -2.76
C ASP A 40 4.03 9.06 -1.62
N PHE A 41 4.67 8.21 -0.81
CA PHE A 41 4.05 7.65 0.39
C PHE A 41 3.50 8.72 1.34
N LEU A 42 4.32 9.72 1.69
CA LEU A 42 3.89 10.81 2.57
C LEU A 42 2.81 11.69 1.94
N ARG A 43 2.84 11.90 0.62
CA ARG A 43 1.79 12.63 -0.09
C ARG A 43 0.47 11.86 -0.03
N GLU A 44 0.48 10.59 -0.40
CA GLU A 44 -0.72 9.74 -0.40
C GLU A 44 -1.30 9.56 1.01
N LEU A 45 -0.45 9.50 2.03
CA LEU A 45 -0.86 9.45 3.43
C LEU A 45 -1.72 10.67 3.83
N ASN A 46 -1.35 11.86 3.38
CA ASN A 46 -2.04 13.11 3.72
C ASN A 46 -3.24 13.41 2.82
N ASP A 47 -3.07 13.24 1.51
CA ASP A 47 -4.03 13.69 0.50
C ASP A 47 -5.12 12.65 0.26
N TRP A 48 -4.73 11.38 0.13
CA TRP A 48 -5.67 10.30 -0.17
C TRP A 48 -6.29 9.68 1.08
N ARG A 49 -5.55 9.73 2.20
CA ARG A 49 -5.93 9.24 3.52
C ARG A 49 -6.36 7.77 3.48
N PRO A 50 -5.40 6.84 3.31
CA PRO A 50 -5.71 5.42 3.30
C PRO A 50 -6.24 4.95 4.66
N ASP A 51 -7.08 3.91 4.63
CA ASP A 51 -7.57 3.24 5.83
C ASP A 51 -6.53 2.24 6.36
N VAL A 52 -5.76 1.64 5.44
CA VAL A 52 -4.75 0.62 5.74
C VAL A 52 -3.51 0.88 4.90
N ILE A 53 -2.35 0.65 5.50
CA ILE A 53 -1.05 0.70 4.82
C ILE A 53 -0.45 -0.70 4.85
N LEU A 54 0.00 -1.17 3.69
CA LEU A 54 0.79 -2.39 3.54
C LEU A 54 2.16 -1.99 3.01
N ALA A 55 3.19 -2.09 3.85
CA ALA A 55 4.56 -1.82 3.44
C ALA A 55 5.33 -3.13 3.39
N ASP A 56 6.01 -3.38 2.28
CA ASP A 56 6.98 -4.47 2.26
C ASP A 56 8.16 -4.13 3.18
N TYR A 57 8.51 -5.09 4.02
CA TYR A 57 9.56 -4.95 5.02
C TYR A 57 10.96 -5.00 4.37
N CYS A 58 11.05 -5.50 3.13
CA CYS A 58 12.31 -5.72 2.41
C CYS A 58 12.70 -4.56 1.47
N LEU A 59 12.24 -3.33 1.70
CA LEU A 59 12.70 -2.18 0.91
C LEU A 59 14.14 -1.80 1.31
N PRO A 60 15.13 -1.90 0.40
CA PRO A 60 16.53 -1.58 0.70
C PRO A 60 16.79 -0.09 0.97
N THR A 61 15.81 0.79 0.71
CA THR A 61 15.95 2.26 0.85
C THR A 61 14.99 2.91 1.84
N PHE A 62 13.93 2.23 2.28
CA PHE A 62 12.99 2.76 3.28
C PHE A 62 12.43 1.63 4.15
N ASP A 63 13.07 1.45 5.29
CA ASP A 63 12.74 0.42 6.27
C ASP A 63 11.32 0.66 6.84
N GLY A 64 10.46 -0.34 6.79
CA GLY A 64 9.09 -0.30 7.33
C GLY A 64 9.03 0.05 8.82
N LEU A 65 10.15 -0.12 9.54
CA LEU A 65 10.31 0.33 10.93
C LEU A 65 10.29 1.86 11.09
N ALA A 66 10.62 2.64 10.06
CA ALA A 66 10.55 4.10 10.11
C ALA A 66 9.11 4.65 9.91
N ALA A 67 8.15 3.78 9.60
CA ALA A 67 6.76 4.13 9.37
C ALA A 67 5.85 3.91 10.60
N LEU A 68 6.41 3.43 11.73
CA LEU A 68 5.72 3.23 13.01
C LEU A 68 5.75 4.47 13.91
#